data_AF-A0A2D6XRM2-F1
#
_entry.id   AF-A0A2D6XRM2-F1
#
_cell.length_a   1.000
_cell.length_b   1.000
_cell.length_c   1.000
_cell.angle_alpha   90.00
_cell.angle_beta   90.00
_cell.angle_gamma   90.00
#
_symmetry.space_group_name_H-M   'P 1'
#
loop_
_entity.id
_entity.type
_entity.pdbx_description
1 polymer ?
#
loop_
_entity_poly.entity_id
_entity_poly.type
_entity_poly.pdbx_seq_one_letter_code
_entity_poly.pdbx_strand_id
1 'polypeptide(L)' 'MNLDFLNLGGYGQFVWPAFIFTFVSCIVLYVKTRNELLKQEKIFSKEFNKKQSAKIEIAKHKEVLSASPIHQTY' A
#
# COMPACT_ATOMS: atom_id res chain seq x y z
N MET A 1 -29.49 26.94 16.50
CA MET A 1 -28.45 27.24 15.48
C MET A 1 -29.12 28.03 14.37
N ASN A 2 -28.57 29.19 13.98
CA ASN A 2 -29.12 30.01 12.90
C ASN A 2 -28.78 29.40 11.54
N LEU A 3 -29.81 29.07 10.76
CA LEU A 3 -29.68 28.60 9.38
C LEU A 3 -29.10 29.67 8.44
N ASP A 4 -29.01 30.92 8.90
CA ASP A 4 -28.40 32.04 8.17
C ASP A 4 -26.94 31.78 7.78
N PHE A 5 -26.18 31.07 8.62
CA PHE A 5 -24.81 30.67 8.29
C PHE A 5 -24.77 29.69 7.11
N LEU A 6 -25.74 28.77 7.03
CA LEU A 6 -25.84 27.82 5.92
C LEU A 6 -26.35 28.50 4.65
N ASN A 7 -27.19 29.53 4.79
CA ASN A 7 -27.72 30.27 3.65
C ASN A 7 -26.69 31.24 3.06
N LEU A 8 -25.63 31.62 3.79
CA LEU A 8 -24.62 32.64 3.40
C LEU A 8 -25.26 33.85 2.72
N GLY A 9 -26.34 34.40 3.29
CA GLY A 9 -27.06 35.52 2.69
C GLY A 9 -27.63 35.27 1.27
N GLY A 10 -27.92 34.00 0.93
CA GLY A 10 -28.43 33.56 -0.38
C GLY A 10 -27.40 32.86 -1.27
N TYR A 11 -26.11 32.92 -0.93
CA TYR A 11 -25.02 32.28 -1.68
C TYR A 11 -24.79 30.81 -1.33
N GLY A 12 -25.38 30.32 -0.23
CA GLY A 12 -25.22 28.95 0.24
C GLY A 12 -25.57 27.91 -0.83
N GLN A 13 -26.59 28.19 -1.65
CA GLN A 13 -27.01 27.31 -2.74
C GLN A 13 -25.92 27.02 -3.78
N PHE A 14 -24.93 27.91 -3.93
CA PHE A 14 -23.80 27.73 -4.85
C PHE A 14 -22.56 27.19 -4.15
N VAL A 15 -22.34 27.62 -2.90
CA VAL A 15 -21.19 27.21 -2.09
C VAL A 15 -21.29 25.75 -1.70
N TRP A 16 -22.44 25.28 -1.23
CA TRP A 16 -22.60 23.90 -0.77
C TRP A 16 -22.36 22.86 -1.86
N PRO A 17 -22.94 22.96 -3.07
CA PRO A 17 -22.66 22.01 -4.14
C PRO A 17 -21.20 22.00 -4.57
N ALA A 18 -20.56 23.17 -4.69
CA ALA A 18 -19.13 23.26 -5.05
C ALA A 18 -18.23 22.62 -3.98
N PHE A 19 -18.56 22.83 -2.71
CA PHE A 19 -17.83 22.26 -1.58
C PHE A 19 -17.98 20.74 -1.53
N ILE A 20 -19.21 20.24 -1.65
CA ILE A 20 -19.49 18.79 -1.71
C ILE A 20 -18.80 18.16 -2.92
N PHE A 21 -18.87 18.78 -4.10
CA PHE A 21 -18.21 18.28 -5.30
C PHE A 21 -16.70 18.15 -5.11
N THR A 22 -16.07 19.15 -4.50
CA THR A 22 -14.63 19.12 -4.19
C THR A 22 -14.32 18.00 -3.21
N PHE A 23 -15.12 17.87 -2.14
CA PHE A 23 -14.91 16.84 -1.13
C PHE A 23 -15.07 15.42 -1.70
N VAL A 24 -16.09 15.20 -2.52
CA VAL A 24 -16.31 13.94 -3.24
C VAL A 24 -15.13 13.64 -4.17
N SER A 25 -14.65 14.63 -4.92
CA SER A 25 -13.50 14.46 -5.81
C SER A 25 -12.23 14.05 -5.03
N CYS A 26 -11.98 14.70 -3.90
CA CYS A 26 -10.87 14.33 -3.01
C CYS A 26 -11.02 12.91 -2.45
N ILE A 27 -12.22 12.53 -2.00
CA ILE A 27 -12.48 11.17 -1.49
C ILE A 27 -12.25 10.13 -2.59
N VAL A 28 -12.76 10.35 -3.80
CA VAL A 28 -12.60 9.42 -4.92
C VAL A 28 -11.11 9.23 -5.24
N LEU A 29 -10.35 10.32 -5.33
CA LEU A 29 -8.91 10.25 -5.55
C LEU A 29 -8.18 9.54 -4.40
N TYR A 30 -8.54 9.85 -3.15
CA TYR A 30 -7.96 9.22 -1.96
C TYR A 30 -8.20 7.71 -1.94
N VAL A 31 -9.43 7.26 -2.21
CA VAL A 31 -9.77 5.84 -2.25
C VAL A 31 -9.02 5.14 -3.38
N LYS A 32 -8.94 5.75 -4.56
CA LYS A 32 -8.20 5.19 -5.70
C LYS A 32 -6.72 5.01 -5.37
N THR A 33 -6.09 6.03 -4.79
CA THR A 33 -4.68 5.99 -4.37
C THR A 33 -4.45 4.93 -3.29
N ARG A 34 -5.32 4.86 -2.27
CA ARG A 34 -5.19 3.86 -1.20
C ARG A 34 -5.33 2.44 -1.68
N ASN A 35 -6.25 2.19 -2.61
CA ASN A 35 -6.42 0.86 -3.17
C ASN A 35 -5.19 0.42 -3.96
N GLU A 36 -4.57 1.33 -4.72
CA GLU A 36 -3.31 1.04 -5.41
C GLU A 36 -2.18 0.78 -4.40
N LEU A 37 -2.05 1.58 -3.35
CA LEU A 37 -1.05 1.36 -2.30
C LEU A 37 -1.22 0.00 -1.62
N LEU A 38 -2.45 -0.39 -1.25
CA LEU A 38 -2.73 -1.70 -0.66
C LEU A 38 -2.41 -2.85 -1.62
N LYS A 39 -2.58 -2.65 -2.93
CA LYS A 39 -2.22 -3.64 -3.94
C LYS A 39 -0.70 -3.80 -4.02
N GLN A 40 0.03 -2.69 -4.04
CA GLN A 40 1.50 -2.68 -4.00
C GLN A 40 2.04 -3.31 -2.71
N GLU A 41 1.45 -3.01 -1.56
CA GLU A 41 1.83 -3.59 -0.27
C GLU A 41 1.67 -5.12 -0.26
N LYS A 42 0.54 -5.63 -0.80
CA LYS A 42 0.32 -7.08 -0.94
C LYS A 42 1.31 -7.74 -1.89
N ILE A 43 1.67 -7.09 -2.99
CA ILE A 43 2.67 -7.59 -3.94
C ILE A 43 4.04 -7.61 -3.28
N PHE A 44 4.43 -6.52 -2.63
CA PHE A 44 5.69 -6.40 -1.90
C PHE A 44 5.82 -7.46 -0.80
N SER A 45 4.77 -7.70 -0.01
CA SER A 45 4.76 -8.73 1.02
C SER A 45 4.96 -10.13 0.44
N LYS A 46 4.33 -10.45 -0.70
CA LYS A 46 4.54 -11.73 -1.39
C LYS A 46 5.95 -11.87 -1.95
N GLU A 47 6.46 -10.82 -2.58
CA GLU A 47 7.78 -10.82 -3.19
C GLU A 47 8.91 -10.87 -2.14
N PHE A 48 8.73 -10.18 -1.02
CA PHE A 48 9.64 -10.23 0.12
C PHE A 48 9.69 -11.63 0.75
N ASN A 49 8.55 -12.26 0.99
CA ASN A 49 8.50 -13.64 1.50
C ASN A 49 9.12 -14.65 0.52
N LYS A 50 8.88 -14.49 -0.79
CA LYS A 50 9.53 -15.31 -1.83
C LYS A 50 11.04 -15.12 -1.86
N LYS A 51 11.52 -13.88 -1.72
CA LYS A 51 12.97 -13.57 -1.69
C LYS A 51 13.65 -14.08 -0.42
N GLN A 52 12.94 -14.07 0.71
CA GLN A 52 13.45 -14.60 1.98
C GLN A 52 13.53 -16.13 1.94
N SER A 53 12.49 -16.82 1.48
CA SER A 53 12.50 -18.28 1.30
C SER A 53 13.60 -18.73 0.33
N ALA A 54 13.75 -18.05 -0.81
CA ALA A 54 14.84 -18.32 -1.75
C ALA A 54 16.23 -18.11 -1.11
N LYS A 55 16.41 -17.05 -0.31
CA LYS A 55 17.68 -16.82 0.42
C LYS A 55 17.97 -17.92 1.45
N ILE A 56 16.95 -18.38 2.18
CA ILE A 56 17.09 -19.45 3.17
C ILE A 56 17.44 -20.77 2.49
N GLU A 57 16.84 -21.06 1.33
CA GLU A 57 17.11 -22.26 0.55
C GLU A 57 18.53 -22.25 -0.04
N ILE A 58 18.97 -21.11 -0.56
CA ILE A 58 20.36 -20.91 -1.03
C ILE A 58 21.36 -21.05 0.13
N ALA A 59 21.05 -20.51 1.32
CA ALA A 59 21.90 -20.64 2.50
C ALA A 59 22.00 -22.10 2.96
N LYS A 60 20.88 -22.82 3.03
CA LYS A 60 20.86 -24.25 3.36
C LYS A 60 21.63 -25.08 2.34
N HIS A 61 21.48 -24.81 1.05
CA HIS A 61 22.23 -25.54 0.01
C HIS A 61 23.74 -25.24 0.08
N LYS A 62 24.13 -24.00 0.43
CA LYS A 62 25.54 -23.67 0.70
C LYS A 62 26.09 -24.40 1.92
N GLU A 63 25.32 -24.49 3.00
CA GLU A 63 25.73 -25.24 4.20
C GLU A 63 25.86 -26.73 3.94
N VAL A 64 24.93 -27.34 3.19
CA VAL A 64 25.00 -28.76 2.79
C VAL A 64 26.18 -29.03 1.84
N LEU A 65 26.50 -28.07 0.96
CA LEU A 65 27.65 -28.18 0.07
C LEU A 65 28.98 -27.95 0.82
N SER A 66 29.01 -27.09 1.85
CA SER A 66 30.20 -26.89 2.72
C SER A 66 30.38 -27.98 3.78
N ALA A 67 29.30 -28.66 4.18
CA ALA A 67 29.32 -29.77 5.13
C ALA A 67 29.51 -31.13 4.44
N SER A 68 29.52 -31.18 3.10
CA SER A 68 29.82 -32.40 2.36
C SER A 68 31.30 -32.79 2.55
N PRO A 69 31.58 -34.01 3.05
CA PRO A 69 32.94 -34.47 3.33
C PRO A 69 33.63 -34.88 2.03
N ILE A 70 34.18 -33.93 1.28
CA ILE A 70 35.07 -34.24 0.15
C ILE A 70 36.51 -33.73 0.41
N HIS A 71 36.75 -32.97 1.47
CA HIS A 71 38.12 -32.58 1.84
C HIS A 71 38.78 -33.55 2.85
N GLN A 72 38.58 -34.86 2.66
CA GLN A 72 39.30 -35.89 3.44
C GLN A 72 40.03 -36.93 2.58
N THR A 73 40.25 -36.66 1.30
CA THR A 73 41.23 -37.42 0.51
C THR A 73 41.95 -36.45 -0.41
N TYR A 74 43.14 -36.00 -0.01
CA TYR A 74 44.40 -35.97 -0.76
C TYR A 74 45.40 -35.07 -0.04
#